data_AF-A0A971VBW3-F1
#
_entry.id   AF-A0A971VBW3-F1
#
_cell.length_a   1.000
_cell.length_b   1.000
_cell.length_c   1.000
_cell.angle_alpha   90.00
_cell.angle_beta   90.00
_cell.angle_gamma   90.00
#
_symmetry.space_group_name_H-M   'P 1'
#
loop_
_entity.id
_entity.type
_entity.pdbx_description
1 polymer ?
#
loop_
_entity_poly.entity_id
_entity_poly.type
_entity_poly.pdbx_seq_one_letter_code
_entity_poly.pdbx_strand_id
1 'polypeptide(L)'
;MARRRYVLKTRVKLMIVMLILGYFLVTYVQQELRIREQHAKMEQLQQQIEQVEELNADLERQIEYTKSPEYVEKVARERFGWVKKGEIKFIEKKN
;
A
#
# COMPACT_ATOMS: atom_id res chain seq x y z
N MET A 1 46.74 -14.64 -53.18
CA MET A 1 46.67 -15.23 -51.83
C MET A 1 45.22 -15.55 -51.49
N ALA A 2 44.86 -16.83 -51.34
CA ALA A 2 43.47 -17.26 -51.16
C ALA A 2 43.02 -17.15 -49.69
N ARG A 3 41.96 -16.38 -49.43
CA ARG A 3 41.33 -16.28 -48.10
C ARG A 3 40.48 -17.53 -47.86
N ARG A 4 40.91 -18.44 -46.98
CA ARG A 4 40.06 -19.54 -46.50
C ARG A 4 38.87 -18.95 -45.72
N ARG A 5 37.67 -18.99 -46.31
CA ARG A 5 36.42 -18.73 -45.59
C ARG A 5 36.16 -19.92 -44.68
N TYR A 6 36.42 -19.77 -43.38
CA TYR A 6 35.94 -20.73 -42.39
C TYR A 6 34.42 -20.69 -42.38
N VAL A 7 33.79 -21.74 -42.90
CA VAL A 7 32.34 -21.90 -42.88
C VAL A 7 31.95 -22.76 -41.67
N LEU A 8 31.13 -22.21 -40.79
CA LEU A 8 30.60 -22.95 -39.64
C LEU A 8 29.73 -24.12 -40.15
N LYS A 9 30.03 -25.34 -39.69
CA LYS A 9 29.23 -26.52 -39.99
C LYS A 9 27.81 -26.32 -39.45
N THR A 10 26.80 -26.82 -40.19
CA THR A 10 25.37 -26.67 -39.84
C THR A 10 25.04 -27.10 -38.41
N ARG A 11 25.69 -28.16 -37.90
CA ARG A 11 25.55 -28.62 -36.50
C ARG A 11 25.95 -27.56 -35.47
N VAL A 12 27.03 -26.82 -35.74
CA VAL A 12 27.50 -25.74 -34.85
C VAL A 12 26.53 -24.56 -34.89
N LYS A 13 26.01 -24.21 -36.06
CA LYS A 13 24.97 -23.17 -36.19
C LYS A 13 23.71 -23.54 -35.39
N LEU A 14 23.26 -24.79 -35.48
CA LEU A 14 22.10 -25.27 -34.72
C LEU A 14 22.34 -25.24 -33.20
N MET A 15 23.54 -25.63 -32.74
CA MET A 15 23.90 -25.51 -31.32
C MET A 15 23.88 -24.06 -30.83
N ILE A 16 24.42 -23.12 -31.61
CA ILE A 16 24.40 -21.70 -31.27
C ILE A 16 22.95 -21.20 -31.18
N VAL A 17 22.09 -21.55 -32.14
CA VAL A 17 20.67 -21.17 -32.12
C VAL A 17 19.97 -21.74 -30.88
N MET A 18 20.20 -23.00 -30.53
CA MET A 18 19.62 -23.60 -29.32
C MET A 18 20.09 -22.90 -28.04
N LEU A 19 21.37 -22.53 -27.95
CA LEU A 19 21.87 -21.77 -26.80
C LEU A 19 21.23 -20.40 -26.68
N ILE A 20 21.09 -19.69 -27.81
CA ILE A 20 20.44 -18.37 -27.84
C ILE A 20 18.97 -18.51 -27.43
N LEU A 21 18.24 -19.48 -27.98
CA LEU A 21 16.84 -19.74 -27.61
C LEU A 21 16.69 -20.10 -26.14
N GLY A 22 17.58 -20.94 -25.61
CA GLY A 22 17.60 -21.30 -24.19
C GLY A 22 17.81 -20.08 -23.29
N TYR A 23 18.75 -19.20 -23.64
CA TYR A 23 18.99 -17.96 -22.91
C TYR A 23 17.75 -17.04 -22.92
N PHE A 24 17.11 -16.87 -24.08
CA PHE A 24 15.89 -16.07 -24.17
C PHE A 24 14.74 -16.68 -23.37
N LEU A 25 14.57 -18.01 -23.40
CA LEU A 25 13.53 -18.68 -22.64
C LEU A 25 13.69 -18.48 -21.13
N VAL A 26 14.91 -18.68 -20.61
CA VAL A 26 15.22 -18.45 -19.19
C VAL A 26 14.97 -16.99 -18.80
N THR A 27 15.45 -16.05 -19.62
CA THR A 27 15.26 -14.62 -19.38
C THR A 27 13.78 -14.24 -19.39
N TYR A 28 13.00 -14.79 -20.32
CA TYR A 28 11.57 -14.53 -20.44
C TYR A 28 10.80 -15.00 -19.20
N VAL A 29 11.06 -16.22 -18.73
CA VAL A 29 10.43 -16.76 -17.51
C VAL A 29 10.80 -15.92 -16.29
N GLN A 30 12.06 -15.51 -16.16
CA GLN A 30 12.47 -14.63 -15.05
C GLN A 30 11.81 -13.25 -15.10
N GLN A 31 11.63 -12.68 -16.30
CA GLN A 31 10.95 -11.40 -16.46
C GLN A 31 9.47 -11.50 -16.09
N GLU A 32 8.78 -12.55 -16.54
CA GLU A 32 7.38 -12.81 -16.21
C GLU A 32 7.17 -12.89 -14.69
N LEU A 33 8.03 -13.61 -13.97
CA LEU A 33 7.97 -13.68 -12.51
C LEU A 33 8.18 -12.32 -11.83
N ARG A 34 9.19 -11.55 -12.27
CA ARG A 34 9.44 -10.21 -11.72
C ARG A 34 8.27 -9.26 -11.96
N ILE A 35 7.64 -9.32 -13.14
CA ILE A 35 6.48 -8.49 -13.47
C ILE A 35 5.32 -8.83 -12.51
N ARG A 36 5.06 -10.11 -12.26
CA ARG A 36 4.02 -10.54 -11.30
C ARG A 36 4.30 -10.05 -9.88
N GLU A 37 5.55 -10.19 -9.41
CA GLU A 37 5.95 -9.68 -8.09
C GLU A 37 5.80 -8.15 -8.00
N GLN A 38 6.18 -7.43 -9.05
CA GLN A 38 6.03 -5.98 -9.12
C GLN A 38 4.56 -5.56 -9.09
N HIS A 39 3.69 -6.26 -9.81
CA HIS A 39 2.24 -6.00 -9.77
C HIS A 39 1.66 -6.24 -8.39
N ALA A 40 1.99 -7.37 -7.75
CA ALA A 40 1.53 -7.65 -6.39
C ALA A 40 2.02 -6.59 -5.39
N LYS A 41 3.27 -6.14 -5.53
CA LYS A 41 3.82 -5.06 -4.69
C LYS A 41 3.11 -3.72 -4.95
N MET A 42 2.76 -3.43 -6.20
CA MET A 42 2.01 -2.22 -6.55
C MET A 42 0.62 -2.22 -5.91
N GLU A 43 -0.09 -3.35 -6.01
CA GLU A 43 -1.41 -3.52 -5.41
C GLU A 43 -1.36 -3.38 -3.89
N GLN A 44 -0.37 -4.01 -3.24
CA GLN A 44 -0.16 -3.88 -1.80
C GLN A 44 0.13 -2.43 -1.39
N LEU A 45 0.98 -1.71 -2.14
CA LEU A 45 1.29 -0.30 -1.87
C LEU A 45 0.05 0.58 -2.05
N GLN A 46 -0.76 0.32 -3.08
CA GLN A 46 -2.00 1.05 -3.31
C GLN A 46 -2.98 0.86 -2.14
N GLN A 47 -3.13 -0.37 -1.64
CA GLN A 47 -3.95 -0.66 -0.46
C GLN A 47 -3.43 0.05 0.80
N GLN A 48 -2.11 0.12 0.98
CA GLN A 48 -1.51 0.85 2.10
C GLN A 48 -1.78 2.36 2.02
N ILE A 49 -1.72 2.94 0.82
CA ILE A 49 -2.06 4.36 0.60
C ILE A 49 -3.52 4.59 1.00
N GLU A 50 -4.43 3.77 0.49
CA GLU A 50 -5.86 3.91 0.72
C GLU A 50 -6.21 3.80 2.22
N GLN A 51 -5.59 2.86 2.94
CA GLN A 51 -5.74 2.72 4.39
C GLN A 51 -5.23 3.95 5.15
N VAL A 52 -4.08 4.50 4.75
CA VAL A 52 -3.50 5.68 5.40
C VAL A 52 -4.35 6.93 5.11
N GLU A 53 -4.88 7.06 3.90
CA GLU A 53 -5.79 8.15 3.53
C GLU A 53 -7.09 8.08 4.33
N GLU A 54 -7.69 6.89 4.47
CA GLU A 54 -8.89 6.70 5.28
C GLU A 54 -8.64 7.04 6.76
N LEU A 55 -7.51 6.56 7.31
CA LEU A 55 -7.11 6.88 8.68
C LEU A 55 -6.90 8.38 8.86
N ASN A 56 -6.25 9.04 7.91
CA ASN A 56 -6.02 10.48 7.99
C ASN A 56 -7.35 11.25 7.96
N ALA A 57 -8.26 10.88 7.05
CA ALA A 57 -9.59 11.49 6.97
C ALA A 57 -10.39 11.28 8.27
N ASP A 58 -10.25 10.13 8.93
CA ASP A 58 -10.87 9.90 10.23
C ASP A 58 -10.28 10.75 11.34
N LEU A 59 -8.95 10.86 11.40
CA LEU A 59 -8.27 11.72 12.36
C LEU A 59 -8.64 13.20 12.16
N GLU A 60 -8.75 13.67 10.91
CA GLU A 60 -9.22 15.02 10.61
C GLU A 60 -10.65 15.26 11.10
N ARG A 61 -11.57 14.30 10.90
CA ARG A 61 -12.93 14.38 11.47
C ARG A 61 -12.92 14.42 12.99
N GLN A 62 -12.08 13.62 13.64
CA GLN A 62 -11.96 13.64 15.10
C GLN A 62 -11.43 14.99 15.60
N ILE A 63 -10.41 15.54 14.94
CA ILE A 63 -9.89 16.87 15.25
C ILE A 63 -10.98 17.92 15.11
N GLU A 64 -11.75 17.89 14.03
CA GLU A 64 -12.82 18.87 13.83
C GLU A 64 -13.94 18.71 14.87
N TYR A 65 -14.31 17.48 15.22
CA TYR A 65 -15.26 17.20 16.30
C TYR A 65 -14.76 17.76 17.64
N THR A 66 -13.46 17.68 17.94
CA THR A 66 -12.93 18.24 19.19
C THR A 66 -13.06 19.77 19.29
N LYS A 67 -13.27 20.47 18.17
CA LYS A 67 -13.53 21.92 18.14
C LYS A 67 -15.01 22.26 18.28
N SER A 68 -15.89 21.26 18.21
CA SER A 68 -17.33 21.49 18.22
C SER A 68 -17.84 21.91 19.62
N PRO A 69 -18.90 22.73 19.71
CA PRO A 69 -19.51 23.09 20.98
C PRO A 69 -19.98 21.88 21.79
N GLU A 70 -20.43 20.81 21.13
CA GLU A 70 -20.85 19.57 21.78
C GLU A 70 -19.68 18.88 22.49
N TYR A 71 -18.51 18.83 21.87
CA TYR A 71 -17.32 18.27 22.50
C TYR A 71 -16.87 19.10 23.70
N VAL A 72 -16.87 20.44 23.56
CA VAL A 72 -16.57 21.36 24.67
C VAL A 72 -17.54 21.17 25.83
N GLU A 73 -18.84 21.05 25.54
CA GLU A 73 -19.87 20.80 26.54
C GLU A 73 -19.69 19.44 27.23
N LYS A 74 -19.40 18.38 26.46
CA LYS A 74 -19.11 17.04 26.98
C LYS A 74 -17.93 17.07 27.93
N VAL A 75 -16.80 17.65 27.51
CA VAL A 75 -15.60 17.78 28.34
C VAL A 75 -15.89 18.64 29.57
N ALA A 76 -16.67 19.72 29.45
CA ALA A 76 -17.07 20.57 30.57
C ALA A 76 -17.90 19.81 31.62
N ARG A 77 -18.87 19.00 31.18
CA ARG A 77 -19.69 18.15 32.04
C ARG A 77 -18.87 17.02 32.70
N GLU A 78 -18.00 16.35 31.94
CA GLU A 78 -17.22 15.19 32.42
C GLU A 78 -16.04 15.58 33.33
N ARG A 79 -15.23 16.56 32.91
CA ARG A 79 -14.00 16.96 33.64
C ARG A 79 -14.29 17.90 34.79
N PHE A 80 -15.18 18.87 34.58
CA PHE A 80 -15.42 19.95 35.52
C PHE A 80 -16.79 19.86 36.21
N GLY A 81 -17.66 18.92 35.78
CA GLY A 81 -19.00 18.79 36.34
C GLY A 81 -19.90 19.98 36.05
N TRP A 82 -19.54 20.82 35.07
CA TRP A 82 -20.27 22.04 34.74
C TRP A 82 -21.64 21.71 34.13
N VAL A 83 -22.61 22.57 34.37
CA VAL A 83 -23.98 22.48 33.85
C VAL A 83 -24.39 23.84 33.29
N LYS A 84 -25.27 23.87 32.29
CA LYS A 84 -25.73 25.15 31.73
C LYS A 84 -26.55 25.92 32.77
N LYS A 85 -26.63 27.23 32.59
CA LYS A 85 -27.41 28.11 33.47
C LYS A 85 -28.88 27.65 33.48
N GLY A 86 -29.37 27.20 34.64
CA GLY A 86 -30.73 26.67 34.81
C GLY A 86 -30.84 25.14 34.86
N GLU A 87 -29.75 24.39 34.64
CA GLU A 87 -29.72 22.93 34.80
C GLU A 87 -29.29 22.52 36.22
N ILE A 88 -29.81 21.39 36.72
CA ILE A 88 -29.50 20.84 38.05
C ILE A 88 -28.86 19.45 37.87
N LYS A 89 -27.68 19.23 38.47
CA LYS A 89 -26.96 17.94 38.40
C LYS A 89 -27.60 16.94 39.36
N PHE A 90 -28.27 15.90 38.84
CA PHE A 90 -28.78 14.79 39.64
C PHE A 90 -27.66 13.78 39.91
N ILE A 91 -27.42 13.47 41.20
CA ILE A 91 -26.47 12.42 41.61
C ILE A 91 -27.32 11.30 42.22
N GLU A 92 -27.38 10.16 41.55
CA GLU A 92 -28.13 9.00 42.04
C GLU A 92 -27.36 8.37 43.22
N LYS A 93 -27.96 8.41 44.42
CA LYS A 93 -27.37 7.80 45.62
C LYS A 93 -27.58 6.29 45.54
N LYS A 94 -26.54 5.55 45.17
CA LYS A 94 -26.54 4.08 45.23
C LYS A 94 -26.65 3.66 46.70
N ASN A 95 -27.70 2.90 47.04
CA ASN A 95 -27.89 2.25 48.34
C ASN A 95 -26.94 1.07 48.51
#